data_AF-A0A8T5PZK0-F1
#
_entry.id   AF-A0A8T5PZK0-F1
#
_cell.length_a   1.000
_cell.length_b   1.000
_cell.length_c   1.000
_cell.angle_alpha   90.00
_cell.angle_beta   90.00
_cell.angle_gamma   90.00
#
_symmetry.space_group_name_H-M   'P 1'
#
loop_
_entity.id
_entity.type
_entity.pdbx_description
1 polymer ?
#
loop_
_entity_poly.entity_id
_entity_poly.type
_entity_poly.pdbx_seq_one_letter_code
_entity_poly.pdbx_strand_id
1 'polypeptide(L)'
;MKDPQIWRMFLSEKDYANVAAGRETTTGRAPDPYNPTKDYRRMNLGDVVIFTMVGEDVGEASVPIVKRVTGVKYFKSDKGAIHSVKRMLRSQGWHNMEPEANEYADAVLSYMRIPGYAARIEEHGVFSISFEPIMFWRLWMPDDLYDTFEARARVVEGRALDLADMSKDYRFMNRGDIVTIFGNTRNNLDKWVNDVRLYPSIEEMVAGEGLEALTPALSSVEEAVGLYNSFPGYPARAEAYGMAAIEMGGEVPDEIFRGLLMHQKKLLAYHPNFFSDEDIAYSRAH
;
A
#
# COMPACT_ATOMS: atom_id res chain seq x y z
N MET A 1 -8.31 -6.87 -11.62
CA MET A 1 -9.09 -5.97 -10.72
C MET A 1 -8.86 -4.50 -11.07
N LYS A 2 -9.55 -3.54 -10.43
CA LYS A 2 -9.25 -2.10 -10.62
C LYS A 2 -8.04 -1.70 -9.77
N ASP A 3 -7.18 -0.86 -10.33
CA ASP A 3 -6.06 -0.24 -9.61
C ASP A 3 -6.54 0.47 -8.33
N PRO A 4 -5.67 0.59 -7.30
CA PRO A 4 -5.98 1.34 -6.09
C PRO A 4 -6.48 2.75 -6.39
N GLN A 5 -7.55 3.18 -5.70
CA GLN A 5 -7.94 4.58 -5.77
C GLN A 5 -6.97 5.42 -4.93
N ILE A 6 -6.55 6.57 -5.47
CA ILE A 6 -5.65 7.50 -4.80
C ILE A 6 -6.47 8.56 -4.08
N TRP A 7 -6.20 8.75 -2.78
CA TRP A 7 -6.86 9.71 -1.91
C TRP A 7 -5.85 10.74 -1.43
N ARG A 8 -6.19 12.02 -1.54
CA ARG A 8 -5.35 13.09 -1.00
C ARG A 8 -5.93 13.58 0.31
N MET A 9 -5.10 13.59 1.35
CA MET A 9 -5.47 14.08 2.66
C MET A 9 -4.50 15.15 3.12
N PHE A 10 -5.07 16.23 3.63
CA PHE A 10 -4.30 17.33 4.18
C PHE A 10 -4.21 17.20 5.69
N LEU A 11 -3.01 17.32 6.23
CA LEU A 11 -2.69 17.18 7.65
C LEU A 11 -2.14 18.48 8.19
N SER A 12 -2.42 18.78 9.45
CA SER A 12 -1.64 19.78 10.18
C SER A 12 -0.17 19.33 10.26
N GLU A 13 0.76 20.25 10.50
CA GLU A 13 2.17 19.91 10.70
C GLU A 13 2.37 18.83 11.77
N LYS A 14 1.66 18.96 12.88
CA LYS A 14 1.66 17.99 13.97
C LYS A 14 1.22 16.60 13.53
N ASP A 15 0.06 16.48 12.90
CA ASP A 15 -0.49 15.18 12.47
C ASP A 15 0.41 14.56 11.39
N TYR A 16 0.92 15.40 10.49
CA TYR A 16 1.87 15.00 9.47
C TYR A 16 3.13 14.38 10.09
N ALA A 17 3.72 15.01 11.11
CA ALA A 17 4.88 14.47 11.83
C ALA A 17 4.55 13.13 12.52
N ASN A 18 3.35 12.99 13.09
CA ASN A 18 2.89 11.74 13.70
C ASN A 18 2.73 10.60 12.71
N VAL A 19 2.14 10.86 11.54
CA VAL A 19 2.01 9.88 10.46
C VAL A 19 3.38 9.51 9.87
N ALA A 20 4.27 10.48 9.71
CA ALA A 20 5.63 10.26 9.20
C ALA A 20 6.43 9.35 10.13
N ALA A 21 6.30 9.56 11.45
CA ALA A 21 6.98 8.77 12.49
C ALA A 21 6.29 7.43 12.79
N GLY A 22 5.15 7.13 12.15
CA GLY A 22 4.36 5.91 12.42
C GLY A 22 3.67 5.90 13.78
N ARG A 23 3.57 7.05 14.47
CA ARG A 23 2.86 7.18 15.75
C ARG A 23 1.35 7.28 15.55
N GLU A 24 0.91 7.95 14.49
CA GLU A 24 -0.49 7.93 14.04
C GLU A 24 -0.62 6.91 12.92
N THR A 25 -1.45 5.89 13.14
CA THR A 25 -1.71 4.79 12.19
C THR A 25 -3.18 4.75 11.76
N THR A 26 -4.01 5.62 12.33
CA THR A 26 -5.42 5.74 12.00
C THR A 26 -5.84 7.19 12.14
N THR A 27 -6.59 7.71 11.18
CA THR A 27 -7.07 9.10 11.23
C THR A 27 -8.59 9.17 11.12
N GLY A 28 -9.19 10.14 11.80
CA GLY A 28 -10.63 10.37 11.74
C GLY A 28 -10.97 11.42 10.67
N ARG A 29 -11.98 11.16 9.85
CA ARG A 29 -12.43 12.10 8.82
C ARG A 29 -13.94 12.21 8.77
N ALA A 30 -14.45 13.44 8.84
CA ALA A 30 -15.83 13.72 8.46
C ALA A 30 -15.91 13.68 6.93
N PRO A 31 -16.81 12.89 6.33
CA PRO A 31 -16.97 12.85 4.90
C PRO A 31 -17.59 14.16 4.40
N ASP A 32 -17.32 14.49 3.14
CA ASP A 32 -18.01 15.55 2.42
C ASP A 32 -18.58 14.96 1.14
N PRO A 33 -19.87 14.56 1.13
CA PRO A 33 -20.47 13.84 0.01
C PRO A 33 -20.59 14.68 -1.27
N TYR A 34 -20.46 16.01 -1.15
CA TYR A 34 -20.48 16.93 -2.29
C TYR A 34 -19.10 17.09 -2.94
N ASN A 35 -18.05 16.63 -2.25
CA ASN A 35 -16.70 16.55 -2.78
C ASN A 35 -16.28 15.09 -2.95
N PRO A 36 -16.26 14.55 -4.18
CA PRO A 36 -15.91 13.15 -4.44
C PRO A 36 -14.55 12.72 -3.86
N THR A 37 -13.59 13.64 -3.72
CA THR A 37 -12.26 13.35 -3.14
C THR A 37 -12.27 13.20 -1.61
N LYS A 38 -13.38 13.57 -0.98
CA LYS A 38 -13.63 13.49 0.47
C LYS A 38 -14.82 12.59 0.79
N ASP A 39 -15.33 11.86 -0.19
CA ASP A 39 -16.38 10.87 0.00
C ASP A 39 -15.79 9.52 0.40
N TYR A 40 -15.35 9.43 1.67
CA TYR A 40 -14.68 8.25 2.21
C TYR A 40 -15.57 7.00 2.28
N ARG A 41 -16.86 7.08 1.96
CA ARG A 41 -17.74 5.91 1.76
C ARG A 41 -17.28 5.02 0.60
N ARG A 42 -16.52 5.59 -0.33
CA ARG A 42 -16.00 4.90 -1.52
C ARG A 42 -14.59 4.34 -1.32
N MET A 43 -13.96 4.60 -0.16
CA MET A 43 -12.61 4.14 0.13
C MET A 43 -12.62 2.65 0.45
N ASN A 44 -11.69 1.92 -0.15
CA ASN A 44 -11.56 0.47 -0.01
C ASN A 44 -10.22 0.09 0.61
N LEU A 45 -10.13 -1.16 1.08
CA LEU A 45 -8.85 -1.76 1.49
C LEU A 45 -7.92 -1.85 0.28
N GLY A 46 -6.65 -1.50 0.49
CA GLY A 46 -5.65 -1.45 -0.58
C GLY A 46 -5.63 -0.14 -1.38
N ASP A 47 -6.58 0.77 -1.17
CA ASP A 47 -6.48 2.14 -1.68
C ASP A 47 -5.23 2.85 -1.13
N VAL A 48 -4.78 3.89 -1.80
CA VAL A 48 -3.57 4.64 -1.43
C VAL A 48 -3.95 6.02 -0.92
N VAL A 49 -3.39 6.42 0.22
CA VAL A 49 -3.52 7.78 0.76
C VAL A 49 -2.20 8.51 0.61
N ILE A 50 -2.26 9.69 0.00
CA ILE A 50 -1.19 10.67 -0.05
C ILE A 50 -1.51 11.75 0.99
N PHE A 51 -0.71 11.79 2.04
CA PHE A 51 -0.77 12.85 3.05
C PHE A 51 0.12 14.01 2.66
N THR A 52 -0.45 15.21 2.69
CA THR A 52 0.25 16.47 2.42
C THR A 52 0.06 17.40 3.60
N MET A 53 1.14 18.04 4.04
CA MET A 53 1.09 19.01 5.13
C MET A 53 0.40 20.31 4.64
N VAL A 54 -0.40 20.95 5.51
CA VAL A 54 -0.97 22.29 5.28
C VAL A 54 -0.60 23.22 6.42
N GLY A 55 -0.31 24.49 6.11
CA GLY A 55 0.13 25.51 7.08
C GLY A 55 0.87 26.67 6.42
N GLU A 56 1.12 27.74 7.17
CA GLU A 56 1.79 28.96 6.69
C GLU A 56 3.27 28.75 6.36
N ASP A 57 3.92 27.79 7.03
CA ASP A 57 5.34 27.46 6.85
C ASP A 57 5.59 26.23 5.95
N VAL A 58 4.57 25.79 5.20
CA VAL A 58 4.75 24.72 4.21
C VAL A 58 5.47 25.34 3.00
N GLY A 59 6.79 25.44 3.09
CA GLY A 59 7.61 25.67 1.90
C GLY A 59 7.32 24.60 0.85
N GLU A 60 7.69 24.84 -0.41
CA GLU A 60 7.50 23.93 -1.57
C GLU A 60 8.06 22.50 -1.39
N ALA A 61 8.64 22.17 -0.23
CA ALA A 61 9.42 20.96 0.03
C ALA A 61 8.76 19.94 0.98
N SER A 62 7.48 20.06 1.35
CA SER A 62 6.84 18.99 2.13
C SER A 62 6.67 17.74 1.25
N VAL A 63 7.54 16.75 1.47
CA VAL A 63 7.53 15.46 0.79
C VAL A 63 6.20 14.76 1.11
N PRO A 64 5.38 14.32 0.15
CA PRO A 64 4.16 13.62 0.48
C PRO A 64 4.45 12.29 1.20
N ILE A 65 3.66 11.96 2.22
CA ILE A 65 3.71 10.63 2.85
C ILE A 65 2.67 9.76 2.16
N VAL A 66 3.10 8.64 1.62
CA VAL A 66 2.21 7.70 0.94
C VAL A 66 2.01 6.48 1.84
N LYS A 67 0.75 6.10 2.05
CA LYS A 67 0.35 4.94 2.86
C LYS A 67 -0.73 4.13 2.15
N ARG A 68 -0.83 2.85 2.46
CA ARG A 68 -1.94 1.98 2.06
C ARG A 68 -3.06 2.04 3.10
N VAL A 69 -4.32 2.05 2.66
CA VAL A 69 -5.50 1.87 3.52
C VAL A 69 -5.64 0.41 3.95
N THR A 70 -5.69 0.17 5.25
CA THR A 70 -5.85 -1.16 5.86
C THR A 70 -7.16 -1.34 6.61
N GLY A 71 -7.91 -0.25 6.82
CA GLY A 71 -9.21 -0.30 7.48
C GLY A 71 -10.02 0.96 7.26
N VAL A 72 -11.31 0.79 7.02
CA VAL A 72 -12.28 1.89 6.96
C VAL A 72 -13.48 1.51 7.81
N LYS A 73 -13.79 2.29 8.85
CA LYS A 73 -14.93 2.04 9.73
C LYS A 73 -15.77 3.30 9.90
N TYR A 74 -17.08 3.11 9.88
CA TYR A 74 -18.05 4.18 9.99
C TYR A 74 -18.63 4.28 11.41
N PHE A 75 -18.73 5.51 11.93
CA PHE A 75 -19.30 5.81 13.24
C PHE A 75 -20.32 6.92 13.13
N LYS A 76 -21.54 6.65 13.59
CA LYS A 76 -22.58 7.67 13.79
C LYS A 76 -23.35 7.40 15.07
N SER A 77 -23.73 8.46 15.76
CA SER A 77 -24.51 8.45 16.99
C SER A 77 -25.71 9.38 16.84
N ASP A 78 -26.85 8.94 17.34
CA ASP A 78 -28.08 9.73 17.52
C ASP A 78 -27.93 10.85 18.56
N LYS A 79 -27.01 10.67 19.53
CA LYS A 79 -26.60 11.67 20.52
C LYS A 79 -25.61 12.75 20.00
N GLY A 80 -25.47 12.84 18.69
CA GLY A 80 -24.68 13.86 18.00
C GLY A 80 -23.17 13.65 17.89
N ALA A 81 -22.49 14.63 17.31
CA ALA A 81 -21.14 14.53 16.77
C ALA A 81 -20.08 14.12 17.81
N ILE A 82 -20.13 14.68 19.01
CA ILE A 82 -19.22 14.33 20.11
C ILE A 82 -19.32 12.84 20.44
N HIS A 83 -20.53 12.27 20.44
CA HIS A 83 -20.71 10.85 20.72
C HIS A 83 -20.20 9.96 19.58
N SER A 84 -20.39 10.38 18.32
CA SER A 84 -19.80 9.70 17.16
C SER A 84 -18.28 9.63 17.25
N VAL A 85 -17.62 10.75 17.56
CA VAL A 85 -16.15 10.81 17.74
C VAL A 85 -15.70 9.99 18.94
N LYS A 86 -16.42 10.06 20.08
CA LYS A 86 -16.09 9.23 21.25
C LYS A 86 -16.13 7.75 20.93
N ARG A 87 -17.14 7.28 20.19
CA ARG A 87 -17.26 5.89 19.74
C ARG A 87 -16.10 5.48 18.85
N MET A 88 -15.74 6.33 17.89
CA MET A 88 -14.60 6.11 17.00
C MET A 88 -13.29 5.96 17.79
N LEU A 89 -12.95 6.95 18.62
CA LEU A 89 -11.72 6.97 19.40
C LEU A 89 -11.60 5.78 20.38
N ARG A 90 -12.72 5.35 20.99
CA ARG A 90 -12.73 4.13 21.83
C ARG A 90 -12.50 2.88 21.01
N SER A 91 -13.11 2.78 19.83
CA SER A 91 -13.03 1.59 18.99
C SER A 91 -11.66 1.42 18.33
N GLN A 92 -10.96 2.51 18.00
CA GLN A 92 -9.66 2.46 17.32
C GLN A 92 -8.47 2.58 18.28
N GLY A 93 -8.73 2.97 19.54
CA GLY A 93 -7.68 3.37 20.48
C GLY A 93 -7.20 4.78 20.16
N TRP A 94 -7.53 5.74 21.01
CA TRP A 94 -7.29 7.16 20.74
C TRP A 94 -5.80 7.49 20.59
N HIS A 95 -4.89 6.76 21.24
CA HIS A 95 -3.44 6.92 21.06
C HIS A 95 -2.95 6.65 19.63
N ASN A 96 -3.65 5.81 18.85
CA ASN A 96 -3.32 5.52 17.46
C ASN A 96 -3.76 6.65 16.50
N MET A 97 -4.60 7.57 17.00
CA MET A 97 -5.20 8.67 16.23
C MET A 97 -4.71 10.05 16.70
N GLU A 98 -4.42 10.18 17.99
CA GLU A 98 -4.02 11.42 18.66
C GLU A 98 -2.87 11.10 19.64
N PRO A 99 -1.69 10.69 19.14
CA PRO A 99 -0.60 10.19 19.98
C PRO A 99 -0.03 11.24 20.95
N GLU A 100 -0.30 12.52 20.71
CA GLU A 100 0.16 13.63 21.55
C GLU A 100 -0.94 14.20 22.46
N ALA A 101 -2.17 13.66 22.42
CA ALA A 101 -3.18 14.07 23.39
C ALA A 101 -2.78 13.55 24.79
N ASN A 102 -2.90 14.38 25.82
CA ASN A 102 -2.53 13.97 27.19
C ASN A 102 -3.60 13.05 27.78
N GLU A 103 -4.85 13.30 27.41
CA GLU A 103 -5.99 12.52 27.84
C GLU A 103 -7.04 12.35 26.74
N TYR A 104 -7.96 11.41 26.97
CA TYR A 104 -9.03 11.11 26.03
C TYR A 104 -9.93 12.33 25.71
N ALA A 105 -10.09 13.26 26.64
CA ALA A 105 -10.87 14.48 26.40
C ALA A 105 -10.18 15.40 25.39
N ASP A 106 -8.85 15.56 25.47
CA ASP A 106 -8.06 16.33 24.49
C ASP A 106 -8.21 15.76 23.08
N ALA A 107 -8.14 14.43 22.95
CA ALA A 107 -8.34 13.72 21.69
C ALA A 107 -9.76 13.92 21.11
N VAL A 108 -10.79 14.07 21.94
CA VAL A 108 -12.14 14.40 21.45
C VAL A 108 -12.19 15.87 21.00
N LEU A 109 -11.56 16.77 21.75
CA LEU A 109 -11.58 18.21 21.48
C LEU A 109 -10.81 18.57 20.20
N SER A 110 -9.74 17.86 19.84
CA SER A 110 -9.01 18.10 18.58
C SER A 110 -9.95 18.07 17.36
N TYR A 111 -10.80 17.04 17.27
CA TYR A 111 -11.80 16.90 16.20
C TYR A 111 -12.87 17.99 16.25
N MET A 112 -13.32 18.38 17.44
CA MET A 112 -14.40 19.36 17.60
C MET A 112 -13.95 20.80 17.31
N ARG A 113 -12.65 21.07 17.36
CA ARG A 113 -12.07 22.38 17.04
C ARG A 113 -11.93 22.63 15.54
N ILE A 114 -11.99 21.59 14.71
CA ILE A 114 -11.89 21.72 13.26
C ILE A 114 -13.15 22.44 12.72
N PRO A 115 -13.01 23.57 12.01
CA PRO A 115 -14.16 24.33 11.51
C PRO A 115 -15.12 23.47 10.66
N GLY A 116 -16.40 23.50 11.03
CA GLY A 116 -17.46 22.76 10.35
C GLY A 116 -17.41 21.23 10.51
N TYR A 117 -16.48 20.65 11.27
CA TYR A 117 -16.44 19.19 11.48
C TYR A 117 -17.61 18.70 12.31
N ALA A 118 -17.97 19.39 13.40
CA ALA A 118 -19.09 18.96 14.24
C ALA A 118 -20.40 18.83 13.42
N ALA A 119 -20.73 19.84 12.60
CA ALA A 119 -21.91 19.80 11.73
C ALA A 119 -21.86 18.66 10.71
N ARG A 120 -20.72 18.46 10.04
CA ARG A 120 -20.55 17.36 9.08
C ARG A 120 -20.65 15.97 9.72
N ILE A 121 -20.10 15.81 10.93
CA ILE A 121 -20.18 14.55 11.67
C ILE A 121 -21.61 14.29 12.16
N GLU A 122 -22.34 15.33 12.56
CA GLU A 122 -23.76 15.23 12.90
C GLU A 122 -24.57 14.69 11.71
N GLU A 123 -24.38 15.30 10.54
CA GLU A 123 -25.13 14.98 9.33
C GLU A 123 -24.73 13.62 8.75
N HIS A 124 -23.42 13.38 8.62
CA HIS A 124 -22.91 12.27 7.82
C HIS A 124 -22.17 11.21 8.63
N GLY A 125 -21.90 11.42 9.92
CA GLY A 125 -21.05 10.56 10.75
C GLY A 125 -19.55 10.83 10.54
N VAL A 126 -18.71 9.98 11.11
CA VAL A 126 -17.25 10.06 11.00
C VAL A 126 -16.68 8.71 10.57
N PHE A 127 -15.66 8.74 9.72
CA PHE A 127 -14.91 7.56 9.31
C PHE A 127 -13.58 7.50 10.06
N SER A 128 -13.21 6.33 10.57
CA SER A 128 -11.81 6.04 10.90
C SER A 128 -11.15 5.35 9.71
N ILE A 129 -9.98 5.82 9.33
CA ILE A 129 -9.20 5.31 8.21
C ILE A 129 -7.85 4.86 8.77
N SER A 130 -7.64 3.56 8.84
CA SER A 130 -6.38 2.94 9.26
C SER A 130 -5.48 2.76 8.04
N PHE A 131 -4.18 2.95 8.24
CA PHE A 131 -3.22 2.90 7.16
C PHE A 131 -1.85 2.41 7.61
N GLU A 132 -1.08 1.89 6.66
CA GLU A 132 0.27 1.37 6.90
C GLU A 132 1.24 1.78 5.77
N PRO A 133 2.57 1.69 5.98
CA PRO A 133 3.54 1.92 4.91
C PRO A 133 3.30 1.01 3.70
N ILE A 134 3.51 1.53 2.50
CA ILE A 134 3.57 0.73 1.27
C ILE A 134 4.93 0.04 1.21
N MET A 135 4.94 -1.27 0.90
CA MET A 135 6.16 -2.04 0.71
C MET A 135 6.59 -2.03 -0.76
N PHE A 136 7.91 -2.06 -0.96
CA PHE A 136 8.53 -2.20 -2.27
C PHE A 136 9.09 -3.60 -2.45
N TRP A 137 8.75 -4.18 -3.59
CA TRP A 137 9.20 -5.50 -3.97
C TRP A 137 9.98 -5.39 -5.28
N ARG A 138 11.12 -6.06 -5.36
CA ARG A 138 11.96 -6.03 -6.56
C ARG A 138 11.94 -7.41 -7.20
N LEU A 139 11.51 -7.46 -8.46
CA LEU A 139 11.47 -8.70 -9.22
C LEU A 139 12.35 -8.57 -10.46
N TRP A 140 13.42 -9.38 -10.48
CA TRP A 140 14.18 -9.56 -11.70
C TRP A 140 13.42 -10.46 -12.67
N MET A 141 13.45 -10.09 -13.95
CA MET A 141 12.89 -10.86 -15.04
C MET A 141 13.80 -10.82 -16.28
N PRO A 142 13.84 -11.91 -17.06
CA PRO A 142 14.27 -11.87 -18.46
C PRO A 142 13.50 -10.80 -19.26
N ASP A 143 14.18 -10.17 -20.23
CA ASP A 143 13.61 -9.04 -20.98
C ASP A 143 12.36 -9.44 -21.79
N ASP A 144 12.26 -10.68 -22.27
CA ASP A 144 11.08 -11.20 -22.97
C ASP A 144 9.86 -11.31 -22.04
N LEU A 145 10.06 -11.70 -20.77
CA LEU A 145 9.00 -11.70 -19.76
C LEU A 145 8.62 -10.27 -19.35
N TYR A 146 9.60 -9.39 -19.18
CA TYR A 146 9.38 -7.97 -18.89
C TYR A 146 8.42 -7.34 -19.92
N ASP A 147 8.68 -7.57 -21.22
CA ASP A 147 7.90 -7.01 -22.31
C ASP A 147 6.42 -7.41 -22.23
N THR A 148 6.10 -8.60 -21.70
CA THR A 148 4.71 -9.04 -21.52
C THR A 148 3.95 -8.24 -20.44
N PHE A 149 4.62 -7.79 -19.39
CA PHE A 149 4.03 -6.92 -18.36
C PHE A 149 3.94 -5.46 -18.79
N GLU A 150 4.92 -4.99 -19.57
CA GLU A 150 4.89 -3.67 -20.18
C GLU A 150 3.69 -3.56 -21.14
N ALA A 151 3.51 -4.56 -22.02
CA ALA A 151 2.39 -4.66 -22.94
C ALA A 151 1.05 -5.02 -22.29
N ARG A 152 1.03 -5.35 -20.99
CA ARG A 152 -0.13 -5.88 -20.24
C ARG A 152 -0.73 -7.17 -20.82
N ALA A 153 0.05 -7.92 -21.58
CA ALA A 153 -0.31 -9.24 -22.07
C ALA A 153 -0.27 -10.29 -20.94
N ARG A 154 0.60 -10.06 -19.95
CA ARG A 154 0.69 -10.83 -18.71
C ARG A 154 0.32 -9.94 -17.53
N VAL A 155 -0.50 -10.47 -16.63
CA VAL A 155 -1.00 -9.74 -15.45
C VAL A 155 -0.75 -10.48 -14.14
N VAL A 156 -0.33 -11.75 -14.18
CA VAL A 156 0.03 -12.52 -13.00
C VAL A 156 1.47 -13.02 -13.11
N GLU A 157 2.22 -12.89 -12.02
CA GLU A 157 3.55 -13.48 -11.86
C GLU A 157 3.54 -14.59 -10.83
N GLY A 158 3.97 -15.80 -11.23
CA GLY A 158 4.17 -16.92 -10.32
C GLY A 158 5.57 -16.94 -9.72
N ARG A 159 5.69 -17.06 -8.40
CA ARG A 159 6.97 -17.20 -7.69
C ARG A 159 6.91 -18.29 -6.64
N ALA A 160 7.93 -19.15 -6.59
CA ALA A 160 8.11 -20.06 -5.46
C ALA A 160 8.44 -19.25 -4.20
N LEU A 161 7.79 -19.58 -3.08
CA LEU A 161 8.05 -18.92 -1.80
C LEU A 161 9.43 -19.31 -1.27
N ASP A 162 10.09 -18.38 -0.58
CA ASP A 162 11.37 -18.63 0.09
C ASP A 162 11.35 -18.03 1.49
N LEU A 163 11.01 -18.85 2.49
CA LEU A 163 10.85 -18.37 3.85
C LEU A 163 12.19 -18.08 4.56
N ALA A 164 13.31 -18.45 3.94
CA ALA A 164 14.63 -18.11 4.43
C ALA A 164 15.09 -16.71 3.99
N ASP A 165 14.45 -16.15 2.95
CA ASP A 165 14.75 -14.82 2.41
C ASP A 165 13.49 -13.95 2.47
N MET A 166 13.42 -13.06 3.46
CA MET A 166 12.25 -12.18 3.66
C MET A 166 11.92 -11.32 2.43
N SER A 167 12.88 -11.02 1.56
CA SER A 167 12.62 -10.27 0.32
C SER A 167 11.82 -11.06 -0.72
N LYS A 168 11.73 -12.38 -0.53
CA LYS A 168 11.00 -13.35 -1.35
C LYS A 168 9.87 -14.05 -0.57
N ASP A 169 9.59 -13.59 0.64
CA ASP A 169 8.43 -14.03 1.41
C ASP A 169 7.20 -13.22 1.00
N TYR A 170 6.67 -13.57 -0.17
CA TYR A 170 5.52 -12.89 -0.77
C TYR A 170 4.22 -13.03 0.02
N ARG A 171 4.21 -13.77 1.15
CA ARG A 171 3.07 -13.80 2.07
C ARG A 171 2.85 -12.46 2.78
N PHE A 172 3.87 -11.61 2.80
CA PHE A 172 3.79 -10.24 3.33
C PHE A 172 3.46 -9.20 2.26
N MET A 173 3.43 -9.60 0.99
CA MET A 173 3.01 -8.72 -0.09
C MET A 173 1.48 -8.56 -0.05
N ASN A 174 1.03 -7.32 -0.17
CA ASN A 174 -0.37 -6.97 -0.03
C ASN A 174 -0.84 -6.11 -1.20
N ARG A 175 -2.14 -6.13 -1.49
CA ARG A 175 -2.76 -5.21 -2.45
C ARG A 175 -2.38 -3.76 -2.11
N GLY A 176 -2.00 -2.98 -3.11
CA GLY A 176 -1.53 -1.61 -2.97
C GLY A 176 -0.04 -1.48 -2.65
N ASP A 177 0.69 -2.59 -2.48
CA ASP A 177 2.16 -2.57 -2.58
C ASP A 177 2.62 -2.23 -4.00
N ILE A 178 3.91 -1.94 -4.13
CA ILE A 178 4.56 -1.67 -5.42
C ILE A 178 5.55 -2.78 -5.73
N VAL A 179 5.46 -3.30 -6.95
CA VAL A 179 6.48 -4.17 -7.52
C VAL A 179 7.26 -3.37 -8.56
N THR A 180 8.57 -3.28 -8.37
CA THR A 180 9.52 -2.82 -9.38
C THR A 180 10.04 -4.02 -10.14
N ILE A 181 9.64 -4.15 -11.40
CA ILE A 181 10.17 -5.14 -12.33
C ILE A 181 11.42 -4.56 -12.99
N PHE A 182 12.50 -5.31 -13.03
CA PHE A 182 13.73 -4.90 -13.71
C PHE A 182 14.30 -6.03 -14.57
N GLY A 183 14.78 -5.65 -15.75
CA GLY A 183 15.42 -6.55 -16.72
C GLY A 183 16.93 -6.35 -16.79
N ASN A 184 17.57 -7.04 -17.73
CA ASN A 184 19.02 -6.88 -17.96
C ASN A 184 19.34 -5.58 -18.69
N THR A 185 18.49 -5.20 -19.63
CA THR A 185 18.70 -4.03 -20.51
C THR A 185 17.58 -2.99 -20.44
N ARG A 186 16.62 -3.20 -19.53
CA ARG A 186 15.39 -2.41 -19.42
C ARG A 186 15.46 -1.44 -18.25
N ASN A 187 14.68 -0.37 -18.38
CA ASN A 187 14.38 0.51 -17.25
C ASN A 187 13.48 -0.23 -16.25
N ASN A 188 13.33 0.36 -15.07
CA ASN A 188 12.42 -0.14 -14.05
C ASN A 188 10.97 0.08 -14.48
N LEU A 189 10.13 -0.94 -14.26
CA LEU A 189 8.69 -0.90 -14.48
C LEU A 189 7.98 -1.08 -13.14
N ASP A 190 7.42 0.01 -12.63
CA ASP A 190 6.71 0.01 -11.36
C ASP A 190 5.22 -0.28 -11.57
N LYS A 191 4.74 -1.34 -10.92
CA LYS A 191 3.35 -1.81 -11.00
C LYS A 191 2.72 -1.87 -9.63
N TRP A 192 1.42 -1.60 -9.57
CA TRP A 192 0.62 -1.90 -8.39
C TRP A 192 0.48 -3.39 -8.19
N VAL A 193 0.56 -3.85 -6.94
CA VAL A 193 0.04 -5.16 -6.56
C VAL A 193 -1.48 -5.04 -6.43
N ASN A 194 -2.21 -5.75 -7.27
CA ASN A 194 -3.67 -5.81 -7.21
C ASN A 194 -4.16 -6.90 -6.27
N ASP A 195 -3.46 -8.03 -6.22
CA ASP A 195 -3.76 -9.16 -5.34
C ASP A 195 -2.58 -10.13 -5.22
N VAL A 196 -2.57 -10.93 -4.16
CA VAL A 196 -1.60 -12.01 -3.97
C VAL A 196 -2.34 -13.25 -3.50
N ARG A 197 -2.20 -14.35 -4.23
CA ARG A 197 -2.83 -15.63 -3.92
C ARG A 197 -1.76 -16.68 -3.69
N LEU A 198 -1.98 -17.54 -2.69
CA LEU A 198 -1.03 -18.58 -2.31
C LEU A 198 -1.56 -19.94 -2.72
N TYR A 199 -0.66 -20.75 -3.28
CA TYR A 199 -0.97 -22.08 -3.80
C TYR A 199 -0.02 -23.12 -3.20
N PRO A 200 -0.51 -24.33 -2.86
CA PRO A 200 0.32 -25.43 -2.41
C PRO A 200 1.38 -25.90 -3.40
N SER A 201 1.12 -25.81 -4.72
CA SER A 201 2.04 -26.29 -5.75
C SER A 201 2.02 -25.44 -7.02
N ILE A 202 2.96 -25.71 -7.94
CA ILE A 202 3.03 -25.09 -9.26
C ILE A 202 1.79 -25.45 -10.07
N GLU A 203 1.38 -26.70 -10.06
CA GLU A 203 0.22 -27.22 -10.79
C GLU A 203 -1.06 -26.53 -10.35
N GLU A 204 -1.27 -26.40 -9.03
CA GLU A 204 -2.45 -25.72 -8.49
C GLU A 204 -2.49 -24.23 -8.85
N MET A 205 -1.33 -23.56 -8.82
CA MET A 205 -1.22 -22.16 -9.24
C MET A 205 -1.55 -22.00 -10.72
N VAL A 206 -0.95 -22.81 -11.60
CA VAL A 206 -1.17 -22.73 -13.05
C VAL A 206 -2.63 -23.03 -13.39
N ALA A 207 -3.23 -24.04 -12.75
CA ALA A 207 -4.63 -24.39 -12.95
C ALA A 207 -5.59 -23.32 -12.41
N GLY A 208 -5.27 -22.70 -11.27
CA GLY A 208 -6.10 -21.70 -10.61
C GLY A 208 -6.08 -20.33 -11.28
N GLU A 209 -4.92 -19.88 -11.73
CA GLU A 209 -4.74 -18.56 -12.38
C GLU A 209 -5.05 -18.61 -13.88
N GLY A 210 -4.82 -19.76 -14.52
CA GLY A 210 -4.95 -19.93 -15.96
C GLY A 210 -3.73 -19.43 -16.74
N LEU A 211 -3.50 -20.05 -17.90
CA LEU A 211 -2.34 -19.79 -18.75
C LEU A 211 -2.32 -18.38 -19.33
N GLU A 212 -3.48 -17.83 -19.68
CA GLU A 212 -3.57 -16.50 -20.30
C GLU A 212 -3.02 -15.41 -19.36
N ALA A 213 -3.32 -15.50 -18.07
CA ALA A 213 -2.87 -14.52 -17.08
C ALA A 213 -1.40 -14.68 -16.69
N LEU A 214 -0.91 -15.94 -16.59
CA LEU A 214 0.44 -16.30 -16.15
C LEU A 214 1.46 -16.30 -17.30
N THR A 215 1.19 -17.03 -18.38
CA THR A 215 2.16 -17.32 -19.44
C THR A 215 1.43 -17.43 -20.78
N PRO A 216 0.98 -16.32 -21.37
CA PRO A 216 0.09 -16.33 -22.54
C PRO A 216 0.72 -16.96 -23.80
N ALA A 217 2.04 -17.14 -23.82
CA ALA A 217 2.75 -17.81 -24.91
C ALA A 217 2.69 -19.35 -24.85
N LEU A 218 2.27 -19.93 -23.71
CA LEU A 218 2.22 -21.38 -23.52
C LEU A 218 0.82 -21.91 -23.79
N SER A 219 0.76 -23.14 -24.31
CA SER A 219 -0.47 -23.73 -24.83
C SER A 219 -1.11 -24.74 -23.88
N SER A 220 -0.39 -25.19 -22.86
CA SER A 220 -0.84 -26.22 -21.91
C SER A 220 -0.33 -26.00 -20.49
N VAL A 221 -1.03 -26.60 -19.52
CA VAL A 221 -0.66 -26.58 -18.10
C VAL A 221 0.68 -27.30 -17.91
N GLU A 222 0.89 -28.40 -18.63
CA GLU A 222 2.11 -29.20 -18.59
C GLU A 222 3.33 -28.40 -19.04
N GLU A 223 3.22 -27.60 -20.10
CA GLU A 223 4.29 -26.70 -20.55
C GLU A 223 4.62 -25.63 -19.50
N ALA A 224 3.59 -25.03 -18.89
CA ALA A 224 3.79 -24.01 -17.86
C ALA A 224 4.43 -24.59 -16.58
N VAL A 225 3.96 -25.75 -16.13
CA VAL A 225 4.58 -26.49 -15.01
C VAL A 225 6.02 -26.86 -15.35
N GLY A 226 6.29 -27.31 -16.59
CA GLY A 226 7.63 -27.60 -17.09
C GLY A 226 8.55 -26.37 -17.05
N LEU A 227 8.05 -25.20 -17.47
CA LEU A 227 8.79 -23.94 -17.38
C LEU A 227 9.17 -23.61 -15.93
N TYR A 228 8.21 -23.64 -15.00
CA TYR A 228 8.51 -23.34 -13.59
C TYR A 228 9.49 -24.34 -12.97
N ASN A 229 9.37 -25.62 -13.32
CA ASN A 229 10.29 -26.65 -12.86
C ASN A 229 11.70 -26.52 -13.43
N SER A 230 11.88 -25.78 -14.53
CA SER A 230 13.20 -25.52 -15.12
C SER A 230 14.01 -24.47 -14.34
N PHE A 231 13.35 -23.64 -13.51
CA PHE A 231 14.05 -22.62 -12.73
C PHE A 231 14.84 -23.27 -11.57
N PRO A 232 16.13 -22.93 -11.39
CA PRO A 232 16.94 -23.50 -10.32
C PRO A 232 16.30 -23.33 -8.93
N GLY A 233 16.13 -24.43 -8.21
CA GLY A 233 15.59 -24.46 -6.86
C GLY A 233 14.09 -24.17 -6.73
N TYR A 234 13.37 -23.87 -7.82
CA TYR A 234 11.91 -23.68 -7.77
C TYR A 234 11.16 -24.94 -7.36
N PRO A 235 11.40 -26.14 -7.94
CA PRO A 235 10.66 -27.35 -7.55
C PRO A 235 10.72 -27.62 -6.05
N ALA A 236 11.93 -27.61 -5.48
CA ALA A 236 12.13 -27.88 -4.06
C ALA A 236 11.49 -26.83 -3.15
N ARG A 237 11.53 -25.54 -3.53
CA ARG A 237 10.89 -24.46 -2.76
C ARG A 237 9.37 -24.49 -2.88
N ALA A 238 8.85 -24.77 -4.07
CA ALA A 238 7.42 -24.93 -4.28
C ALA A 238 6.87 -26.11 -3.47
N GLU A 239 7.57 -27.24 -3.43
CA GLU A 239 7.20 -28.39 -2.59
C GLU A 239 7.26 -28.05 -1.08
N ALA A 240 8.30 -27.33 -0.65
CA ALA A 240 8.50 -27.03 0.77
C ALA A 240 7.57 -25.93 1.30
N TYR A 241 7.28 -24.92 0.49
CA TYR A 241 6.65 -23.67 0.93
C TYR A 241 5.44 -23.25 0.11
N GLY A 242 5.27 -23.78 -1.10
CA GLY A 242 4.23 -23.38 -2.04
C GLY A 242 4.64 -22.26 -2.98
N MET A 243 3.65 -21.72 -3.67
CA MET A 243 3.75 -20.69 -4.70
C MET A 243 2.93 -19.46 -4.32
N ALA A 244 3.39 -18.29 -4.75
CA ALA A 244 2.61 -17.06 -4.79
C ALA A 244 2.30 -16.70 -6.24
N ALA A 245 1.03 -16.38 -6.51
CA ALA A 245 0.58 -15.71 -7.72
C ALA A 245 0.33 -14.24 -7.40
N ILE A 246 1.12 -13.36 -8.03
CA ILE A 246 1.10 -11.91 -7.79
C ILE A 246 0.40 -11.27 -8.98
N GLU A 247 -0.83 -10.79 -8.76
CA GLU A 247 -1.57 -10.03 -9.78
C GLU A 247 -1.08 -8.58 -9.79
N MET A 248 -0.58 -8.13 -10.93
CA MET A 248 -0.07 -6.78 -11.13
C MET A 248 -1.07 -5.93 -11.91
N GLY A 249 -1.17 -4.66 -11.52
CA GLY A 249 -2.07 -3.68 -12.09
C GLY A 249 -1.43 -2.75 -13.12
N GLY A 250 -1.99 -1.54 -13.20
CA GLY A 250 -1.43 -0.44 -13.95
C GLY A 250 -0.09 0.05 -13.40
N GLU A 251 0.46 1.03 -14.10
CA GLU A 251 1.67 1.74 -13.67
C GLU A 251 1.39 2.59 -12.42
N VAL A 252 2.42 2.70 -11.58
CA VAL A 252 2.40 3.58 -10.42
C VAL A 252 2.63 5.02 -10.88
N PRO A 253 1.76 5.98 -10.56
CA PRO A 253 2.00 7.38 -10.89
C PRO A 253 3.30 7.92 -10.28
N ASP A 254 4.08 8.66 -11.08
CA ASP A 254 5.36 9.28 -10.70
C ASP A 254 5.33 9.98 -9.34
N GLU A 255 4.25 10.69 -9.02
CA GLU A 255 4.13 11.44 -7.77
C GLU A 255 4.13 10.54 -6.53
N ILE A 256 3.57 9.34 -6.63
CA ILE A 256 3.55 8.35 -5.55
C ILE A 256 4.96 7.79 -5.39
N PHE A 257 5.56 7.39 -6.50
CA PHE A 257 6.91 6.83 -6.51
C PHE A 257 7.94 7.82 -5.94
N ARG A 258 7.90 9.09 -6.38
CA ARG A 258 8.76 10.16 -5.85
C ARG A 258 8.52 10.41 -4.37
N GLY A 259 7.25 10.46 -3.93
CA GLY A 259 6.90 10.64 -2.52
C GLY A 259 7.50 9.55 -1.63
N LEU A 260 7.37 8.30 -2.08
CA LEU A 260 7.92 7.14 -1.37
C LEU A 260 9.45 7.13 -1.36
N LEU A 261 10.12 7.36 -2.50
CA LEU A 261 11.58 7.43 -2.58
C LEU A 261 12.16 8.51 -1.67
N MET A 262 11.54 9.69 -1.66
CA MET A 262 11.98 10.78 -0.78
C MET A 262 11.77 10.44 0.69
N HIS A 263 10.68 9.76 1.04
CA HIS A 263 10.46 9.29 2.40
C HIS A 263 11.50 8.23 2.81
N GLN A 264 11.79 7.26 1.94
CA GLN A 264 12.82 6.25 2.16
C GLN A 264 14.22 6.88 2.32
N LYS A 265 14.58 7.87 1.48
CA LYS A 265 15.81 8.66 1.63
C LYS A 265 15.93 9.32 3.00
N LYS A 266 14.84 9.93 3.48
CA LYS A 266 14.82 10.54 4.81
C LYS A 266 15.01 9.49 5.89
N LEU A 267 14.27 8.37 5.83
CA LEU A 267 14.44 7.27 6.79
C LEU A 267 15.86 6.71 6.78
N LEU A 268 16.46 6.51 5.60
CA LEU A 268 17.86 6.12 5.40
C LEU A 268 18.84 7.09 6.07
N ALA A 269 18.61 8.40 5.96
CA ALA A 269 19.46 9.41 6.58
C ALA A 269 19.40 9.37 8.12
N TYR A 270 18.25 9.03 8.69
CA TYR A 270 18.08 8.94 10.15
C TYR A 270 18.43 7.54 10.70
N HIS A 271 18.33 6.49 9.89
CA HIS A 271 18.43 5.09 10.28
C HIS A 271 19.18 4.23 9.24
N PRO A 272 20.47 4.51 8.97
CA PRO A 272 21.21 3.88 7.88
C PRO A 272 21.38 2.36 8.02
N ASN A 273 21.28 1.82 9.24
CA ASN A 273 21.48 0.39 9.51
C ASN A 273 20.26 -0.49 9.16
N PHE A 274 19.14 0.09 8.74
CA PHE A 274 17.90 -0.66 8.45
C PHE A 274 17.74 -1.07 6.98
N PHE A 275 18.67 -0.68 6.12
CA PHE A 275 18.55 -0.84 4.68
C PHE A 275 19.77 -1.56 4.12
N SER A 276 19.57 -2.38 3.07
CA SER A 276 20.67 -3.03 2.38
C SER A 276 21.50 -2.02 1.57
N ASP A 277 22.74 -2.38 1.24
CA ASP A 277 23.58 -1.57 0.35
C ASP A 277 22.92 -1.34 -1.02
N GLU A 278 22.10 -2.28 -1.48
CA GLU A 278 21.33 -2.15 -2.72
C GLU A 278 20.21 -1.12 -2.61
N ASP A 279 19.49 -1.08 -1.48
CA ASP A 279 18.45 -0.07 -1.22
C ASP A 279 19.06 1.34 -1.18
N ILE A 280 20.25 1.47 -0.58
CA ILE A 280 21.03 2.72 -0.54
C ILE A 280 21.45 3.13 -1.94
N ALA A 281 21.98 2.20 -2.74
CA ALA A 281 22.43 2.46 -4.10
C ALA A 281 21.25 2.87 -5.02
N TYR A 282 20.12 2.17 -4.94
CA TYR A 282 18.92 2.46 -5.71
C TYR A 282 18.39 3.87 -5.41
N SER A 283 18.27 4.16 -4.11
CA SER A 283 17.85 5.47 -3.62
C SER A 283 18.78 6.58 -4.13
N ARG A 284 20.09 6.38 -4.18
CA ARG A 284 21.04 7.39 -4.71
C ARG A 284 20.97 7.58 -6.22
N ALA A 285 20.58 6.56 -6.99
CA ALA A 285 20.53 6.61 -8.45
C ALA A 285 19.29 7.33 -8.99
N HIS A 286 18.23 7.43 -8.18
CA HIS A 286 16.96 8.11 -8.49
C HIS A 286 16.77 9.31 -7.55
#